data_AF-A0A7C5AER7-F1
#
_entry.id   AF-A0A7C5AER7-F1
#
_cell.length_a   1.000
_cell.length_b   1.000
_cell.length_c   1.000
_cell.angle_alpha   90.00
_cell.angle_beta   90.00
_cell.angle_gamma   90.00
#
_symmetry.space_group_name_H-M   'P 1'
#
loop_
_entity.id
_entity.type
_entity.pdbx_description
1 polymer ?
#
loop_
_entity_poly.entity_id
_entity_poly.type
_entity_poly.pdbx_seq_one_letter_code
_entity_poly.pdbx_strand_id
1 'polypeptide(L)'
;MGSYLVISVRFHDGRYHGAGEWPPSPARLFQALMAGAALSGPESLRVFRDALTWLERKEAPTIAAAPVIHGQRVTYWVPNNDDYPDGDPRLIGEVREKKIVHPVLFDQNIAQRYVWAIGTEPSDEEAASLIADLADRLFQFGRGVDMAWAWAEIL
;
A
#
# COMPACT_ATOMS: atom_id res chain seq x y z
N MET A 1 1.28 -4.85 -30.08
CA MET A 1 0.31 -4.79 -28.96
C MET A 1 1.09 -4.36 -27.75
N GLY A 2 0.56 -3.46 -26.92
CA GLY A 2 1.24 -3.06 -25.68
C GLY A 2 0.93 -4.08 -24.59
N SER A 3 1.95 -4.47 -23.82
CA SER A 3 1.80 -5.32 -22.64
C SER A 3 1.56 -4.47 -21.40
N TYR A 4 0.82 -4.98 -20.43
CA TYR A 4 0.45 -4.26 -19.21
C TYR A 4 0.77 -5.09 -17.96
N LEU A 5 1.33 -4.42 -16.95
CA LEU A 5 1.47 -4.98 -15.61
C LEU A 5 0.21 -4.60 -14.81
N VAL A 6 -0.54 -5.60 -14.38
CA VAL A 6 -1.74 -5.42 -13.55
C VAL A 6 -1.47 -6.00 -12.17
N ILE A 7 -1.41 -5.13 -11.16
CA ILE A 7 -1.30 -5.56 -9.76
C ILE A 7 -2.68 -5.43 -9.12
N SER A 8 -3.22 -6.54 -8.65
CA SER A 8 -4.51 -6.61 -7.95
C SER A 8 -4.26 -6.72 -6.44
N VAL A 9 -4.84 -5.83 -5.66
CA VAL A 9 -4.73 -5.76 -4.20
C VAL A 9 -6.09 -6.03 -3.59
N ARG A 10 -6.16 -7.02 -2.70
CA ARG A 10 -7.37 -7.35 -1.93
C ARG A 10 -7.13 -7.10 -0.45
N PHE A 11 -7.97 -6.26 0.14
CA PHE A 11 -7.97 -6.03 1.58
C PHE A 11 -8.61 -7.22 2.29
N HIS A 12 -8.13 -7.49 3.51
CA HIS A 12 -8.69 -8.55 4.33
C HIS A 12 -10.11 -8.21 4.82
N ASP A 13 -10.41 -6.93 5.01
CA ASP A 13 -11.72 -6.42 5.41
C ASP A 13 -12.17 -5.32 4.43
N GLY A 14 -13.48 -5.07 4.35
CA GLY A 14 -14.10 -4.05 3.52
C GLY A 14 -13.93 -2.63 4.07
N ARG A 15 -12.78 -2.37 4.69
CA ARG A 15 -12.47 -1.14 5.42
C ARG A 15 -11.05 -0.70 5.15
N TYR A 16 -10.89 0.59 4.89
CA TYR A 16 -9.58 1.22 4.77
C TYR A 16 -9.45 2.34 5.80
N HIS A 17 -8.41 2.24 6.62
CA HIS A 17 -8.12 3.19 7.69
C HIS A 17 -7.20 4.32 7.27
N GLY A 18 -6.58 4.20 6.08
CA GLY A 18 -5.60 5.15 5.61
C GLY A 18 -6.07 6.59 5.77
N ALA A 19 -5.40 7.33 6.64
CA ALA A 19 -5.56 8.77 6.70
C ALA A 19 -5.09 9.34 5.35
N GLY A 20 -5.97 10.00 4.61
CA GLY A 20 -5.69 10.60 3.32
C GLY A 20 -6.73 10.29 2.24
N GLU A 21 -6.25 9.99 1.05
CA GLU A 21 -7.02 9.89 -0.19
C GLU A 21 -7.56 8.48 -0.46
N TRP A 22 -8.72 8.42 -1.12
CA TRP A 22 -9.25 7.22 -1.76
C TRP A 22 -9.37 7.46 -3.27
N PRO A 23 -8.93 6.52 -4.13
CA PRO A 23 -8.26 5.27 -3.79
C PRO A 23 -6.85 5.48 -3.23
N PRO A 24 -6.24 4.49 -2.55
CA PRO A 24 -4.90 4.65 -2.03
C PRO A 24 -3.91 4.91 -3.18
N SER A 25 -3.00 5.86 -2.98
CA SER A 25 -2.07 6.27 -4.03
C SER A 25 -1.11 5.15 -4.44
N PRO A 26 -0.54 5.18 -5.67
CA PRO A 26 0.47 4.23 -6.12
C PRO A 26 1.69 4.17 -5.19
N ALA A 27 2.02 5.28 -4.52
CA ALA A 27 3.09 5.31 -3.52
C ALA A 27 2.81 4.36 -2.33
N ARG A 28 1.54 4.16 -1.93
CA ARG A 28 1.18 3.20 -0.88
C ARG A 28 1.39 1.75 -1.34
N LEU A 29 1.10 1.46 -2.61
CA LEU A 29 1.42 0.15 -3.19
C LEU A 29 2.94 -0.05 -3.28
N PHE A 30 3.68 0.96 -3.73
CA PHE A 30 5.14 0.90 -3.79
C PHE A 30 5.76 0.62 -2.42
N GLN A 31 5.30 1.32 -1.38
CA GLN A 31 5.72 1.07 0.01
C GLN A 31 5.39 -0.35 0.47
N ALA A 32 4.23 -0.88 0.11
CA ALA A 32 3.81 -2.23 0.45
C ALA A 32 4.70 -3.30 -0.22
N LEU A 33 5.04 -3.12 -1.49
CA LEU A 33 5.97 -3.98 -2.22
C LEU A 33 7.37 -3.95 -1.59
N MET A 34 7.89 -2.75 -1.27
CA MET A 34 9.17 -2.62 -0.57
C MET A 34 9.17 -3.33 0.79
N ALA A 35 8.08 -3.21 1.56
CA ALA A 35 7.96 -3.90 2.84
C ALA A 35 7.96 -5.43 2.67
N GLY A 36 7.26 -5.96 1.66
CA GLY A 36 7.29 -7.39 1.32
C GLY A 36 8.68 -7.87 0.91
N ALA A 37 9.40 -7.08 0.11
CA ALA A 37 10.79 -7.38 -0.27
C ALA A 37 11.72 -7.39 0.96
N ALA A 38 11.55 -6.44 1.89
CA ALA A 38 12.35 -6.32 3.11
C ALA A 38 12.13 -7.47 4.08
N LEU A 39 10.88 -7.89 4.30
CA LEU A 39 10.55 -9.02 5.18
C LEU A 39 11.10 -10.36 4.64
N SER A 40 11.30 -10.45 3.33
CA SER A 40 11.90 -11.63 2.70
C SER A 40 13.42 -11.72 2.88
N GLY A 41 14.03 -10.79 3.62
CA GLY A 41 15.44 -10.77 3.97
C GLY A 41 16.31 -9.84 3.12
N PRO A 42 17.54 -9.52 3.55
CA PRO A 42 18.40 -8.53 2.89
C PRO A 42 18.77 -8.85 1.44
N GLU A 43 18.90 -10.13 1.08
CA GLU A 43 19.16 -10.56 -0.30
C GLU A 43 17.97 -10.27 -1.21
N SER A 44 16.75 -10.43 -0.70
CA SER A 44 15.54 -10.17 -1.47
C SER A 44 15.45 -8.71 -1.91
N LEU A 45 15.78 -7.76 -1.03
CA LEU A 45 15.85 -6.34 -1.40
C LEU A 45 16.89 -6.05 -2.48
N ARG A 46 18.00 -6.80 -2.53
CA ARG A 46 18.98 -6.66 -3.62
C ARG A 46 18.42 -7.14 -4.94
N VAL A 47 17.74 -8.29 -4.94
CA VAL A 47 17.10 -8.88 -6.13
C VAL A 47 16.05 -7.92 -6.72
N PHE A 48 15.19 -7.35 -5.89
CA PHE A 48 14.08 -6.51 -6.38
C PHE A 48 14.43 -5.02 -6.55
N ARG A 49 15.64 -4.58 -6.19
CA ARG A 49 16.02 -3.16 -6.22
C ARG A 49 15.81 -2.52 -7.59
N ASP A 50 16.29 -3.18 -8.64
CA ASP A 50 16.25 -2.61 -9.99
C ASP A 50 14.83 -2.62 -10.55
N ALA A 51 14.06 -3.69 -10.27
CA ALA A 51 12.65 -3.77 -10.63
C ALA A 51 11.79 -2.70 -9.91
N LEU A 52 12.05 -2.46 -8.62
CA LEU A 52 11.40 -1.38 -7.86
C LEU A 52 11.80 0.00 -8.42
N THR A 53 13.08 0.21 -8.73
CA THR A 53 13.55 1.46 -9.36
C THR A 53 12.92 1.67 -10.73
N TRP A 54 12.72 0.59 -11.50
CA TRP A 54 12.01 0.61 -12.76
C TRP A 54 10.55 1.05 -12.57
N LEU A 55 9.83 0.44 -11.62
CA LEU A 55 8.44 0.78 -11.33
C LEU A 55 8.27 2.23 -10.87
N GLU A 56 9.20 2.74 -10.04
CA GLU A 56 9.22 4.12 -9.56
C GLU A 56 9.30 5.16 -10.70
N ARG A 57 9.95 4.80 -11.82
CA ARG A 57 10.13 5.68 -12.98
C ARG A 57 8.98 5.65 -13.98
N LYS A 58 8.02 4.73 -13.84
CA LYS A 58 6.86 4.63 -14.73
C LYS A 58 5.94 5.83 -14.54
N GLU A 59 5.17 6.14 -15.58
CA GLU A 59 4.04 7.06 -15.43
C GLU A 59 3.02 6.53 -14.42
N ALA A 60 2.17 7.42 -13.91
CA ALA A 60 1.14 7.06 -12.96
C ALA A 60 0.25 5.93 -13.54
N PRO A 61 -0.06 4.88 -12.75
CA PRO A 61 -0.92 3.81 -13.21
C PRO A 61 -2.35 4.30 -13.41
N THR A 62 -3.08 3.58 -14.26
CA THR A 62 -4.54 3.61 -14.17
C THR A 62 -4.97 2.82 -12.93
N ILE A 63 -5.81 3.44 -12.09
CA ILE A 63 -6.30 2.82 -10.86
C ILE A 63 -7.78 2.49 -11.02
N ALA A 64 -8.11 1.20 -10.91
CA ALA A 64 -9.49 0.73 -10.82
C ALA A 64 -9.77 0.32 -9.37
N ALA A 65 -10.53 1.13 -8.65
CA ALA A 65 -10.86 0.89 -7.26
C ALA A 65 -12.33 0.53 -7.07
N ALA A 66 -12.62 -0.18 -5.97
CA ALA A 66 -13.99 -0.46 -5.57
C ALA A 66 -14.75 0.85 -5.27
N PRO A 67 -16.06 0.92 -5.59
CA PRO A 67 -16.91 1.99 -5.07
C PRO A 67 -16.87 2.01 -3.54
N VAL A 68 -16.91 3.22 -2.97
CA VAL A 68 -16.84 3.41 -1.52
C VAL A 68 -18.03 4.14 -0.94
N ILE A 69 -18.28 3.86 0.32
CA ILE A 69 -19.16 4.63 1.20
C ILE A 69 -18.30 5.14 2.36
N HIS A 70 -18.43 6.42 2.65
CA HIS A 70 -17.81 6.99 3.85
C HIS A 70 -18.69 6.69 5.06
N GLY A 71 -18.11 6.03 6.06
CA GLY A 71 -18.77 5.74 7.33
C GLY A 71 -18.89 6.97 8.22
N GLN A 72 -19.42 6.79 9.43
CA GLN A 72 -19.51 7.89 10.39
C GLN A 72 -18.12 8.36 10.84
N ARG A 73 -17.89 9.67 10.79
CA ARG A 73 -16.69 10.29 11.33
C ARG A 73 -16.70 10.23 12.86
N VAL A 74 -15.63 9.68 13.45
CA VAL A 74 -15.45 9.55 14.90
C VAL A 74 -14.21 10.35 15.32
N THR A 75 -14.32 11.05 16.45
CA THR A 75 -13.17 11.74 17.06
C THR A 75 -12.71 10.95 18.27
N TYR A 76 -11.44 10.56 18.27
CA TYR A 76 -10.75 9.96 19.40
C TYR A 76 -9.82 10.98 20.04
N TRP A 77 -9.59 10.84 21.34
CA TRP A 77 -8.52 11.52 22.06
C TRP A 77 -7.48 10.48 22.44
N VAL A 78 -6.35 10.45 21.74
CA VAL A 78 -5.32 9.40 21.89
C VAL A 78 -4.07 9.98 22.56
N PRO A 79 -3.31 9.18 23.34
CA PRO A 79 -1.99 9.59 23.81
C PRO A 79 -1.12 10.09 22.64
N ASN A 80 -0.39 11.18 22.86
CA ASN A 80 0.62 11.61 21.90
C ASN A 80 1.92 10.84 22.18
N ASN A 81 2.35 10.01 21.22
CA ASN A 81 3.59 9.24 21.37
C ASN A 81 4.86 10.07 21.11
N ASP A 82 4.71 11.30 20.63
CA ASP A 82 5.81 12.20 20.31
C ASP A 82 6.08 13.23 21.43
N ASP A 83 5.18 13.34 22.43
CA ASP A 83 5.25 14.33 23.51
C ASP A 83 5.12 13.64 24.87
N TYR A 84 6.26 13.37 25.49
CA TYR A 84 6.34 12.85 26.86
C TYR A 84 6.47 14.04 27.82
N PRO A 85 5.49 14.28 28.72
CA PRO A 85 5.65 15.27 29.78
C PRO A 85 6.95 15.02 30.54
N ASP A 86 7.83 16.03 30.57
CA ASP A 86 9.15 15.98 31.20
C ASP A 86 10.06 14.82 30.73
N GLY A 87 9.78 14.23 29.57
CA GLY A 87 10.49 13.06 29.05
C GLY A 87 10.14 11.74 29.74
N ASP A 88 9.09 11.68 30.56
CA ASP A 88 8.68 10.46 31.28
C ASP A 88 7.61 9.66 30.50
N PRO A 89 7.94 8.46 29.96
CA PRO A 89 6.99 7.64 29.22
C PRO A 89 5.77 7.18 30.03
N ARG A 90 5.86 7.22 31.37
CA ARG A 90 4.74 6.85 32.24
C ARG A 90 3.61 7.90 32.22
N LEU A 91 3.92 9.12 31.79
CA LEU A 91 2.99 10.24 31.71
C LEU A 91 2.32 10.38 30.34
N ILE A 92 2.58 9.45 29.41
CA ILE A 92 2.06 9.49 28.03
C ILE A 92 0.52 9.62 27.95
N GLY A 93 -0.20 9.17 28.97
CA GLY A 93 -1.67 9.27 29.04
C GLY A 93 -2.20 10.65 29.40
N GLU A 94 -1.34 11.55 29.91
CA GLU A 94 -1.73 12.88 30.40
C GLU A 94 -1.90 13.89 29.27
N VAL A 95 -1.13 13.75 28.18
CA VAL A 95 -1.26 14.56 26.96
C VAL A 95 -2.02 13.77 25.91
N ARG A 96 -3.23 14.24 25.58
CA ARG A 96 -4.07 13.60 24.57
C ARG A 96 -4.27 14.52 23.37
N GLU A 97 -4.00 13.97 22.19
CA GLU A 97 -4.25 14.65 20.93
C GLU A 97 -5.53 14.17 20.27
N LYS A 98 -6.15 15.10 19.53
CA LYS A 98 -7.35 14.83 18.74
C LYS A 98 -6.99 14.03 17.50
N LYS A 99 -7.53 12.82 17.39
CA LYS A 99 -7.44 11.98 16.19
C LYS A 99 -8.81 11.79 15.57
N ILE A 100 -9.00 12.33 14.37
CA ILE A 100 -10.23 12.15 13.59
C ILE A 100 -10.06 10.92 12.71
N VAL A 101 -11.05 10.02 12.73
CA VAL A 101 -11.13 8.85 11.85
C VAL A 101 -12.41 8.95 11.03
N HIS A 102 -12.29 8.76 9.71
CA HIS A 102 -13.41 8.71 8.79
C HIS A 102 -13.31 7.42 7.96
N PRO A 103 -13.97 6.33 8.40
CA PRO A 103 -13.82 5.02 7.78
C PRO A 103 -14.25 5.05 6.32
N VAL A 104 -13.45 4.44 5.45
CA VAL A 104 -13.82 4.17 4.05
C VAL A 104 -14.27 2.73 3.96
N LEU A 105 -15.51 2.49 3.54
CA LEU A 105 -16.15 1.18 3.46
C LEU A 105 -16.32 0.77 1.98
N PHE A 106 -16.05 -0.50 1.65
CA PHE A 106 -16.19 -1.06 0.30
C PHE A 106 -16.46 -2.56 0.36
N ASP A 107 -16.85 -3.15 -0.77
CA ASP A 107 -16.95 -4.60 -0.91
C ASP A 107 -15.54 -5.23 -0.95
N GLN A 108 -15.18 -5.97 0.10
CA GLN A 108 -13.90 -6.64 0.23
C GLN A 108 -13.60 -7.67 -0.87
N ASN A 109 -14.63 -8.12 -1.61
CA ASN A 109 -14.45 -9.07 -2.70
C ASN A 109 -13.98 -8.40 -4.00
N ILE A 110 -14.03 -7.07 -4.08
CA ILE A 110 -13.58 -6.29 -5.23
C ILE A 110 -12.12 -5.86 -4.99
N ALA A 111 -11.19 -6.48 -5.71
CA ALA A 111 -9.79 -6.09 -5.66
C ALA A 111 -9.57 -4.72 -6.32
N GLN A 112 -8.71 -3.90 -5.71
CA GLN A 112 -8.20 -2.68 -6.33
C GLN A 112 -7.11 -3.05 -7.33
N ARG A 113 -7.12 -2.47 -8.52
CA ARG A 113 -6.14 -2.76 -9.57
C ARG A 113 -5.32 -1.54 -9.91
N TYR A 114 -4.03 -1.74 -10.05
CA TYR A 114 -3.06 -0.75 -10.51
C TYR A 114 -2.47 -1.26 -11.81
N VAL A 115 -2.63 -0.48 -12.88
CA VAL A 115 -2.29 -0.91 -14.24
C VAL A 115 -1.24 0.02 -14.82
N TRP A 116 -0.09 -0.54 -15.19
CA TRP A 116 0.99 0.17 -15.88
C TRP A 116 1.16 -0.40 -17.29
N ALA A 117 1.37 0.48 -18.27
CA ALA A 117 1.90 0.06 -19.55
C ALA A 117 3.38 -0.35 -19.40
N ILE A 118 3.73 -1.53 -19.90
CA ILE A 118 5.11 -2.01 -19.96
C ILE A 118 5.72 -1.51 -21.27
N GLY A 119 7.02 -1.18 -21.25
CA GLY A 119 7.74 -0.86 -22.48
C GLY A 119 7.96 -2.11 -23.33
N THR A 120 8.57 -1.96 -24.49
CA THR A 120 8.80 -3.06 -25.44
C THR A 120 10.20 -3.66 -25.31
N GLU A 121 11.05 -3.13 -24.44
CA GLU A 121 12.41 -3.65 -24.26
C GLU A 121 12.36 -4.92 -23.40
N PRO A 122 13.21 -5.94 -23.66
CA PRO A 122 13.27 -7.15 -22.84
C PRO A 122 13.47 -6.87 -21.34
N SER A 123 14.20 -5.80 -21.01
CA SER A 123 14.40 -5.36 -19.63
C SER A 123 13.11 -4.87 -18.95
N ASP A 124 12.15 -4.34 -19.70
CA ASP A 124 10.86 -3.93 -19.16
C ASP A 124 10.01 -5.15 -18.77
N GLU A 125 10.03 -6.21 -19.59
CA GLU A 125 9.33 -7.46 -19.31
C GLU A 125 9.92 -8.20 -18.11
N GLU A 126 11.26 -8.23 -18.00
CA GLU A 126 11.97 -8.81 -16.86
C GLU A 126 11.64 -8.05 -15.57
N ALA A 127 11.70 -6.71 -15.59
CA ALA A 127 11.35 -5.89 -14.43
C ALA A 127 9.89 -6.06 -14.03
N ALA A 128 8.96 -6.09 -14.99
CA ALA A 128 7.55 -6.33 -14.73
C ALA A 128 7.30 -7.72 -14.11
N SER A 129 8.01 -8.75 -14.58
CA SER A 129 7.93 -10.11 -14.04
C SER A 129 8.42 -10.18 -12.59
N LEU A 130 9.54 -9.52 -12.28
CA LEU A 130 10.05 -9.43 -10.90
C LEU A 130 9.10 -8.66 -9.98
N ILE A 131 8.45 -7.59 -10.46
CA ILE A 131 7.41 -6.91 -9.69
C ILE A 131 6.20 -7.83 -9.48
N ALA A 132 5.83 -8.62 -10.49
CA ALA A 132 4.72 -9.55 -10.37
C ALA A 132 4.99 -10.61 -9.28
N ASP A 133 6.18 -11.19 -9.26
CA ASP A 133 6.64 -12.12 -8.21
C ASP A 133 6.66 -11.46 -6.82
N LEU A 134 6.97 -10.17 -6.75
CA LEU A 134 6.99 -9.42 -5.50
C LEU A 134 5.58 -9.13 -4.96
N ALA A 135 4.57 -9.05 -5.83
CA ALA A 135 3.19 -8.76 -5.42
C ALA A 135 2.65 -9.80 -4.42
N ASP A 136 2.99 -11.08 -4.60
CA ASP A 136 2.58 -12.17 -3.70
C ASP A 136 3.14 -12.05 -2.27
N ARG A 137 4.14 -11.18 -2.06
CA ARG A 137 4.77 -10.94 -0.75
C ARG A 137 4.13 -9.78 0.00
N LEU A 138 3.13 -9.13 -0.59
CA LEU A 138 2.40 -8.04 0.04
C LEU A 138 1.48 -8.60 1.14
N PHE A 139 1.60 -8.05 2.34
CA PHE A 139 0.83 -8.47 3.52
C PHE A 139 0.10 -7.31 4.22
N GLN A 140 0.42 -6.06 3.86
CA GLN A 140 -0.19 -4.85 4.39
C GLN A 140 -0.16 -3.75 3.33
N PHE A 141 -1.12 -2.82 3.39
CA PHE A 141 -1.28 -1.78 2.39
C PHE A 141 -1.51 -0.39 3.00
N GLY A 142 -0.41 0.31 3.27
CA GLY A 142 -0.43 1.59 3.96
C GLY A 142 0.10 1.48 5.38
N ARG A 143 -0.74 1.69 6.39
CA ARG A 143 -0.34 1.53 7.79
C ARG A 143 -0.54 0.06 8.20
N GLY A 144 0.17 -0.41 9.22
CA GLY A 144 0.10 -1.81 9.66
C GLY A 144 -1.29 -2.33 10.12
N VAL A 145 -2.32 -1.49 10.11
CA VAL A 145 -3.72 -1.86 10.38
C VAL A 145 -4.51 -2.20 9.11
N ASP A 146 -3.99 -1.87 7.92
CA ASP A 146 -4.64 -2.10 6.63
C ASP A 146 -4.10 -3.41 6.02
N MET A 147 -4.49 -4.55 6.60
CA MET A 147 -4.07 -5.87 6.13
C MET A 147 -4.62 -6.16 4.73
N ALA A 148 -3.74 -6.57 3.83
CA ALA A 148 -4.08 -6.85 2.44
C ALA A 148 -3.11 -7.86 1.85
N TRP A 149 -3.49 -8.47 0.75
CA TRP A 149 -2.60 -9.30 -0.07
C TRP A 149 -2.77 -8.93 -1.53
N ALA A 150 -1.82 -9.29 -2.37
CA ALA A 150 -1.85 -8.96 -3.78
C ALA A 150 -1.40 -10.13 -4.66
N TRP A 151 -1.74 -10.03 -5.94
CA TRP A 151 -1.20 -10.83 -7.03
C TRP A 151 -1.03 -9.93 -8.25
N ALA A 152 -0.29 -10.40 -9.24
CA ALA A 152 -0.09 -9.63 -10.46
C ALA A 152 -0.10 -10.50 -11.72
N GLU A 153 -0.45 -9.86 -12.83
CA GLU A 153 -0.57 -10.47 -14.15
C GLU A 153 0.08 -9.55 -15.19
N ILE A 154 0.71 -10.14 -16.21
CA ILE A 154 1.17 -9.44 -17.41
C ILE A 154 0.19 -9.77 -18.53
N LEU A 155 -0.50 -8.76 -19.08
CA LEU A 155 -1.57 -8.88 -20.08
C LEU A 155 -1.23 -8.21 -21.40
#